data_AF-A0A142LKF0-F1
#
_entry.id   AF-A0A142LKF0-F1
#
_cell.length_a   1.000
_cell.length_b   1.000
_cell.length_c   1.000
_cell.angle_alpha   90.00
_cell.angle_beta   90.00
_cell.angle_gamma   90.00
#
_symmetry.space_group_name_H-M   'P 1'
#
loop_
_entity.id
_entity.type
_entity.pdbx_description
1 polymer ?
#
loop_
_entity_poly.entity_id
_entity_poly.type
_entity_poly.pdbx_seq_one_letter_code
_entity_poly.pdbx_strand_id
1 'polypeptide(L)'
;MKEFQLAESFLREFFNYEHYSNAIQKARAAILSKNEYQEKWQKISIAIKERNFQPREPLSLVNHAANQVLDENSDNEAYVWLDKLVYNLEMQDVKVDEY
;
A
#
# COMPACT_ATOMS: atom_id res chain seq x y z
N MET A 1 3.26 -14.86 4.86
CA MET A 1 2.02 -15.41 4.23
C MET A 1 0.77 -14.71 4.75
N LYS A 2 0.68 -14.37 6.05
CA LYS A 2 -0.45 -13.58 6.59
C LYS A 2 -0.35 -12.10 6.21
N GLU A 3 0.87 -11.59 6.11
CA GLU A 3 1.21 -10.20 5.83
C GLU A 3 0.90 -9.83 4.37
N PHE A 4 1.26 -10.71 3.43
CA PHE A 4 0.92 -10.57 2.01
C PHE A 4 -0.60 -10.51 1.81
N GLN A 5 -1.37 -11.46 2.35
CA GLN A 5 -2.82 -11.49 2.23
C GLN A 5 -3.48 -10.26 2.86
N LEU A 6 -2.90 -9.77 3.95
CA LEU A 6 -3.35 -8.55 4.62
C LEU A 6 -3.13 -7.32 3.76
N ALA A 7 -1.93 -7.18 3.19
CA ALA A 7 -1.60 -6.11 2.25
C ALA A 7 -2.46 -6.19 0.98
N GLU A 8 -2.65 -7.38 0.42
CA GLU A 8 -3.47 -7.60 -0.76
C GLU A 8 -4.91 -7.15 -0.52
N SER A 9 -5.52 -7.60 0.58
CA SER A 9 -6.90 -7.22 0.94
C SER A 9 -7.03 -5.70 1.10
N PHE A 10 -6.07 -5.07 1.80
CA PHE A 10 -6.07 -3.62 2.01
C PHE A 10 -5.93 -2.85 0.70
N LEU A 11 -5.00 -3.25 -0.17
CA LEU A 11 -4.79 -2.60 -1.47
C LEU A 11 -6.00 -2.78 -2.40
N ARG A 12 -6.60 -3.97 -2.42
CA ARG A 12 -7.82 -4.23 -3.20
C ARG A 12 -8.98 -3.36 -2.74
N GLU A 13 -9.13 -3.17 -1.44
CA GLU A 13 -10.21 -2.40 -0.84
C GLU A 13 -10.12 -0.90 -1.18
N PHE A 14 -8.91 -0.33 -1.13
CA PHE A 14 -8.76 1.13 -1.27
C PHE A 14 -8.25 1.61 -2.63
N PHE A 15 -7.45 0.82 -3.36
CA PHE A 15 -6.67 1.31 -4.51
C PHE A 15 -7.08 0.71 -5.87
N ASN A 16 -7.68 -0.48 -5.92
CA ASN A 16 -7.94 -1.22 -7.16
C ASN A 16 -8.76 -0.44 -8.22
N TYR A 17 -9.72 0.37 -7.79
CA TYR A 17 -10.63 1.13 -8.68
C TYR A 17 -10.68 2.62 -8.32
N GLU A 18 -9.66 3.14 -7.66
CA GLU A 18 -9.65 4.49 -7.13
C GLU A 18 -8.40 5.23 -7.60
N HIS A 19 -8.55 6.53 -7.89
CA HIS A 19 -7.39 7.39 -8.10
C HIS A 19 -6.53 7.43 -6.83
N TYR A 20 -5.21 7.33 -7.00
CA TYR A 20 -4.27 7.17 -5.90
C TYR A 20 -4.44 8.21 -4.78
N SER A 21 -4.58 9.49 -5.12
CA SER A 21 -4.77 10.56 -4.13
C SER A 21 -6.07 10.43 -3.33
N ASN A 22 -7.16 10.02 -3.95
CA ASN A 22 -8.41 9.72 -3.26
C ASN A 22 -8.30 8.46 -2.39
N ALA A 23 -7.63 7.42 -2.90
CA ALA A 23 -7.38 6.18 -2.17
C ALA A 23 -6.60 6.44 -0.88
N ILE A 24 -5.55 7.26 -0.94
CA ILE A 24 -4.76 7.69 0.23
C ILE A 24 -5.66 8.37 1.27
N GLN A 25 -6.52 9.31 0.85
CA GLN A 25 -7.40 10.02 1.79
C GLN A 25 -8.39 9.06 2.48
N LYS A 26 -9.01 8.14 1.72
CA LYS A 26 -9.95 7.15 2.26
C LYS A 26 -9.24 6.18 3.21
N ALA A 27 -8.07 5.69 2.82
CA ALA A 27 -7.26 4.80 3.65
C ALA A 27 -6.80 5.48 4.94
N ARG A 28 -6.33 6.74 4.89
CA ARG A 28 -5.99 7.54 6.09
C ARG A 28 -7.19 7.66 7.03
N ALA A 29 -8.37 8.02 6.49
CA ALA A 29 -9.59 8.14 7.28
C ALA A 29 -10.00 6.81 7.93
N ALA A 30 -9.87 5.68 7.22
CA ALA A 30 -10.15 4.36 7.76
C ALA A 30 -9.18 3.97 8.88
N ILE A 31 -7.87 4.21 8.69
CA ILE A 31 -6.82 3.97 9.68
C ILE A 31 -7.05 4.79 10.95
N LEU A 32 -7.45 6.07 10.82
CA LEU A 32 -7.67 6.96 11.95
C LEU A 32 -8.97 6.67 12.73
N SER A 33 -10.00 6.16 12.06
CA SER A 33 -11.33 6.01 12.66
C SER A 33 -11.56 4.66 13.35
N LYS A 34 -10.75 3.63 13.04
CA LYS A 34 -10.98 2.26 13.51
C LYS A 34 -9.67 1.59 13.94
N ASN A 35 -9.60 1.18 15.21
CA ASN A 35 -8.44 0.46 15.77
C ASN A 35 -8.02 -0.76 14.92
N GLU A 36 -8.98 -1.48 14.35
CA GLU A 36 -8.68 -2.64 13.49
C GLU A 36 -7.86 -2.26 12.26
N TYR A 37 -8.20 -1.18 11.55
CA TYR A 37 -7.43 -0.75 10.36
C TYR A 37 -6.06 -0.22 10.77
N GLN A 38 -5.95 0.43 11.93
CA GLN A 38 -4.67 0.89 12.46
C GLN A 38 -3.72 -0.29 12.72
N GLU A 39 -4.18 -1.34 13.41
CA GLU A 39 -3.38 -2.54 13.68
C GLU A 39 -2.99 -3.27 12.39
N LYS A 40 -3.94 -3.40 11.44
CA LYS A 40 -3.67 -3.99 10.13
C LYS A 40 -2.60 -3.20 9.38
N TRP A 41 -2.75 -1.88 9.32
CA TRP A 41 -1.80 -1.00 8.65
C TRP A 41 -0.40 -1.03 9.27
N GLN A 42 -0.29 -1.09 10.60
CA GLN A 42 1.00 -1.24 11.27
C GLN A 42 1.73 -2.51 10.81
N LYS A 43 1.02 -3.65 10.68
CA LYS A 43 1.63 -4.89 10.18
C LYS A 43 2.04 -4.79 8.72
N ILE A 44 1.20 -4.18 7.87
CA ILE A 44 1.49 -3.98 6.44
C ILE A 44 2.71 -3.07 6.26
N SER A 45 2.74 -1.92 6.93
CA SER A 45 3.83 -0.95 6.82
C SER A 45 5.18 -1.52 7.28
N ILE A 46 5.20 -2.29 8.38
CA ILE A 46 6.41 -3.00 8.82
C ILE A 46 6.87 -3.99 7.75
N ALA A 47 5.96 -4.82 7.21
CA ALA A 47 6.32 -5.80 6.18
C ALA A 47 6.90 -5.14 4.91
N ILE A 48 6.35 -4.00 4.48
CA ILE A 48 6.88 -3.21 3.36
C ILE A 48 8.28 -2.67 3.69
N LYS A 49 8.44 -2.00 4.84
CA LYS A 49 9.71 -1.36 5.27
C LYS A 49 10.83 -2.39 5.44
N GLU A 50 10.53 -3.56 5.97
CA GLU A 50 11.48 -4.65 6.18
C GLU A 50 11.71 -5.51 4.93
N ARG A 51 11.04 -5.21 3.81
CA ARG A 51 11.09 -6.00 2.56
C ARG A 51 10.76 -7.46 2.78
N ASN A 52 9.80 -7.74 3.68
CA ASN A 52 9.49 -9.09 4.15
C ASN A 52 8.47 -9.82 3.27
N PHE A 53 8.43 -9.51 1.97
CA PHE A 53 7.65 -10.24 0.98
C PHE A 53 8.55 -11.17 0.18
N GLN A 54 7.98 -12.29 -0.26
CA GLN A 54 8.67 -13.23 -1.13
C GLN A 54 8.91 -12.61 -2.52
N PRO A 55 9.86 -13.13 -3.31
CA PRO A 55 10.02 -12.70 -4.70
C PRO A 55 8.70 -12.78 -5.47
N ARG A 56 8.40 -11.76 -6.27
CA ARG A 56 7.17 -11.52 -7.04
C ARG A 56 5.94 -11.10 -6.26
N GLU A 57 5.93 -11.19 -4.93
CA GLU A 57 4.81 -10.70 -4.12
C GLU A 57 4.65 -9.17 -4.20
N PRO A 58 5.71 -8.34 -4.11
CA PRO A 58 5.59 -6.88 -4.25
C PRO A 58 4.95 -6.49 -5.58
N LEU A 59 5.45 -7.05 -6.69
CA LEU A 59 4.89 -6.80 -8.01
C LEU A 59 3.42 -7.22 -8.10
N SER A 60 3.07 -8.37 -7.52
CA SER A 60 1.69 -8.84 -7.47
C SER A 60 0.78 -7.90 -6.67
N LEU A 61 1.24 -7.38 -5.53
CA LEU A 61 0.50 -6.41 -4.73
C LEU A 61 0.18 -5.15 -5.54
N VAL A 62 1.15 -4.61 -6.27
CA VAL A 62 0.94 -3.37 -7.01
C VAL A 62 0.10 -3.59 -8.26
N ASN A 63 0.44 -4.58 -9.09
CA ASN A 63 -0.24 -4.81 -10.37
C ASN A 63 -1.61 -5.48 -10.24
N HIS A 64 -1.82 -6.34 -9.25
CA HIS A 64 -3.04 -7.16 -9.15
C HIS A 64 -3.94 -6.79 -7.97
N ALA A 65 -3.37 -6.25 -6.88
CA ALA A 65 -4.16 -5.80 -5.75
C ALA A 65 -4.54 -4.33 -5.89
N ALA A 66 -3.54 -3.45 -6.07
CA ALA A 66 -3.76 -2.02 -6.26
C ALA A 66 -4.11 -1.65 -7.71
N ASN A 67 -3.93 -2.57 -8.66
CA ASN A 67 -4.19 -2.39 -10.10
C ASN A 67 -3.50 -1.14 -10.67
N GLN A 68 -2.25 -0.92 -10.26
CA GLN A 68 -1.44 0.19 -10.74
C GLN A 68 -0.51 -0.29 -11.85
N VAL A 69 -0.25 0.61 -12.81
CA VAL A 69 0.74 0.39 -13.85
C VAL A 69 2.05 0.96 -13.37
N LEU A 70 3.11 0.14 -13.40
CA LEU A 70 4.46 0.53 -13.07
C LEU A 70 5.27 0.85 -14.32
N ASP A 71 6.30 1.69 -14.18
CA ASP A 71 7.24 2.00 -15.27
C ASP A 71 8.07 0.76 -15.66
N GLU A 72 8.41 -0.07 -14.66
CA GLU A 72 9.05 -1.36 -14.82
C GLU A 72 8.27 -2.45 -14.07
N ASN A 73 8.03 -3.59 -14.73
CA ASN A 73 7.42 -4.76 -14.09
C ASN A 73 8.44 -5.54 -13.25
N SER A 74 8.95 -4.91 -12.18
CA SER A 74 9.93 -5.50 -11.26
C SER A 74 9.50 -5.34 -9.80
N ASP A 75 10.00 -6.22 -8.92
CA ASP A 75 9.76 -6.08 -7.48
C ASP A 75 10.40 -4.82 -6.90
N ASN A 76 11.51 -4.37 -7.48
CA ASN A 76 12.19 -3.15 -7.06
C ASN A 76 11.29 -1.93 -7.29
N GLU A 77 10.74 -1.81 -8.49
CA GLU A 77 9.82 -0.74 -8.84
C GLU A 77 8.54 -0.81 -7.99
N ALA A 78 8.01 -2.02 -7.78
CA ALA A 78 6.88 -2.22 -6.89
C ALA A 78 7.18 -1.77 -5.44
N TYR A 79 8.40 -1.98 -4.94
CA TYR A 79 8.79 -1.45 -3.63
C TYR A 79 8.91 0.07 -3.61
N VAL A 80 9.34 0.73 -4.68
CA VAL A 80 9.31 2.20 -4.78
C VAL A 80 7.88 2.70 -4.61
N TRP A 81 6.92 2.07 -5.29
CA TRP A 81 5.51 2.39 -5.15
C TRP A 81 4.97 2.14 -3.73
N LEU A 82 5.31 0.99 -3.15
CA LEU A 82 4.87 0.62 -1.79
C LEU A 82 5.49 1.53 -0.72
N ASP A 83 6.73 1.98 -0.90
CA ASP A 83 7.35 2.98 -0.02
C ASP A 83 6.63 4.32 -0.10
N LYS A 84 6.30 4.75 -1.32
CA LYS A 84 5.55 5.99 -1.53
C LYS A 84 4.17 5.92 -0.90
N LEU A 85 3.50 4.77 -0.99
CA LEU A 85 2.26 4.47 -0.26
C LEU A 85 2.45 4.63 1.25
N VAL A 86 3.48 3.99 1.81
CA VAL A 86 3.76 4.06 3.25
C VAL A 86 4.00 5.50 3.68
N TYR A 87 4.85 6.23 2.97
CA TYR A 87 5.13 7.64 3.23
C TYR A 87 3.84 8.47 3.20
N ASN A 88 3.03 8.32 2.15
CA ASN A 88 1.78 9.05 2.01
C ASN A 88 0.76 8.66 3.08
N LEU A 89 0.70 7.43 3.58
CA LEU A 89 -0.25 7.09 4.64
C LEU A 89 0.20 7.53 6.03
N GLU A 90 1.51 7.65 6.26
CA GLU A 90 2.08 8.07 7.56
C GLU A 90 2.24 9.59 7.69
N MET A 91 2.52 10.32 6.60
CA MET A 91 2.66 11.78 6.62
C MET A 91 1.32 12.49 6.39
N GLN A 92 0.57 12.72 7.47
CA GLN A 92 -0.80 13.24 7.43
C GLN A 92 -0.92 14.70 6.94
N ASP A 93 0.13 15.51 7.09
CA ASP A 93 0.11 16.97 6.83
C ASP A 93 0.71 17.39 5.47
N VAL A 94 1.18 16.43 4.67
CA VAL A 94 1.80 16.71 3.36
C VAL A 94 0.80 16.41 2.24
N LYS A 95 0.80 17.26 1.20
CA LYS A 95 0.09 16.98 -0.06
C LYS A 95 0.48 15.57 -0.53
N VAL A 96 -0.50 14.79 -0.98
CA VAL A 96 -0.24 13.44 -1.50
C VAL A 96 0.75 13.56 -2.65
N ASP A 97 1.87 12.87 -2.53
CA ASP A 97 2.86 12.76 -3.59
C ASP A 97 2.40 11.64 -4.53
N GLU A 98 1.94 12.01 -5.73
CA GLU A 98 1.41 11.07 -6.72
C GLU A 98 2.54 10.28 -7.36
N TYR A 99 2.34 8.96 -7.50
CA TYR A 99 3.28 8.07 -8.18
C TYR A 99 3.23 8.29 -9.69
#